data_AF-L0AZH6-F1
#
_entry.id   AF-L0AZH6-F1
#
_cell.length_a   1.000
_cell.length_b   1.000
_cell.length_c   1.000
_cell.angle_alpha   90.00
_cell.angle_beta   90.00
_cell.angle_gamma   90.00
#
_symmetry.space_group_name_H-M   'P 1'
#
loop_
_entity.id
_entity.type
_entity.pdbx_description
1 polymer ?
#
loop_
_entity_poly.entity_id
_entity_poly.type
_entity_poly.pdbx_seq_one_letter_code
_entity_poly.pdbx_strand_id
1 'polypeptide(L)'
;MAIAVISIGMDFQCLFIVVKEPKIKYLTIDIFHQKISTAGKNKYCCEKHSETERRVTVTARKVANTIEYYKHEINDVKSVTAIYYKHNNNRKNITATTGLRFPLPNVKAVYAFYCTGNDPKLICIKEENPSINKWFKQRKSNTWEEVFGISNDPENIKSCKDNSEEFDRLVTVLQRFTGCENYKACAETSSSSSPEPGAGQAEPGKTASEGPSAGHGDRGEGADPASSPPGSVASEAGDSSDSESTDGTTSQAEAGKAERSTLLLLPASMAGKILSGVFGGSGAVGLAGYHLYKNSRDPWVRQI
;
A
#
# COMPACT_ATOMS: atom_id res chain seq x y z
N MET A 1 -14.45 -2.45 25.63
CA MET A 1 -14.71 -3.74 26.30
C MET A 1 -16.21 -3.93 26.32
N ALA A 2 -16.72 -4.85 25.50
CA ALA A 2 -18.15 -5.16 25.46
C ALA A 2 -18.42 -6.39 26.31
N ILE A 3 -19.40 -6.31 27.22
CA ILE A 3 -19.90 -7.44 28.00
C ILE A 3 -21.23 -7.85 27.38
N ALA A 4 -21.29 -9.07 26.84
CA ALA A 4 -22.55 -9.65 26.38
C ALA A 4 -23.10 -10.55 27.50
N VAL A 5 -24.35 -10.31 27.89
CA VAL A 5 -25.08 -11.14 28.87
C VAL A 5 -26.10 -11.96 28.08
N ILE A 6 -25.96 -13.28 28.11
CA ILE A 6 -26.90 -14.21 27.49
C ILE A 6 -27.69 -14.89 28.61
N SER A 7 -29.00 -14.64 28.68
CA SER A 7 -29.91 -15.37 29.56
C SER A 7 -30.47 -16.57 28.82
N ILE A 8 -30.22 -17.77 29.33
CA ILE A 8 -30.83 -19.02 28.88
C ILE A 8 -31.75 -19.49 30.02
N GLY A 9 -32.97 -19.93 29.69
CA GLY A 9 -34.11 -19.97 30.61
C GLY A 9 -34.00 -20.84 31.88
N MET A 10 -34.88 -20.46 32.83
CA MET A 10 -35.39 -21.11 34.06
C MET A 10 -34.45 -21.55 35.18
N ASP A 11 -33.14 -21.63 34.99
CA ASP A 11 -32.17 -21.68 36.10
C ASP A 11 -31.14 -20.57 35.90
N PHE A 12 -31.16 -19.57 36.78
CA PHE A 12 -30.38 -18.32 36.67
C PHE A 12 -28.86 -18.54 36.86
N GLN A 13 -28.21 -19.17 35.89
CA GLN A 13 -26.76 -19.08 35.73
C GLN A 13 -26.42 -18.01 34.69
N CYS A 14 -26.04 -16.82 35.16
CA CYS A 14 -25.53 -15.76 34.28
C CYS A 14 -24.13 -16.13 33.79
N LEU A 15 -24.03 -16.55 32.53
CA LEU A 15 -22.74 -16.70 31.85
C LEU A 15 -22.27 -15.32 31.38
N PHE A 16 -21.20 -14.82 31.98
CA PHE A 16 -20.53 -13.59 31.53
C PHE A 16 -19.50 -13.93 30.45
N ILE A 17 -19.77 -13.54 29.21
CA ILE A 17 -18.78 -13.64 28.13
C ILE A 17 -18.03 -12.31 28.04
N VAL A 18 -16.76 -12.31 28.44
CA VAL A 18 -15.86 -11.18 28.24
C VAL A 18 -15.37 -11.20 26.80
N VAL A 19 -15.97 -10.36 25.95
CA VAL A 19 -15.51 -10.18 24.57
C VAL A 19 -14.35 -9.19 24.57
N LYS A 20 -13.13 -9.71 24.44
CA LYS A 20 -11.94 -8.87 24.25
C LYS A 20 -12.02 -8.22 22.87
N GLU A 21 -12.26 -6.91 22.85
CA GLU A 21 -12.25 -6.15 21.59
C GLU A 21 -10.89 -6.30 20.90
N PRO A 22 -10.87 -6.69 19.62
CA PRO A 22 -9.63 -6.76 18.87
C PRO A 22 -9.05 -5.35 18.80
N LYS A 23 -7.82 -5.16 19.30
CA LYS A 23 -7.08 -3.91 19.13
C LYS A 23 -7.01 -3.59 17.64
N ILE A 24 -7.66 -2.51 17.21
CA ILE A 24 -7.62 -2.09 15.81
C ILE A 24 -6.18 -1.68 15.48
N LYS A 25 -5.59 -2.38 14.51
CA LYS A 25 -4.23 -2.13 14.04
C LYS A 25 -4.29 -1.21 12.82
N TYR A 26 -3.77 -0.02 12.99
CA TYR A 26 -3.55 0.97 11.92
C TYR A 26 -2.11 0.92 11.43
N LEU A 27 -1.89 1.14 10.14
CA LEU A 27 -0.56 1.13 9.53
C LEU A 27 -0.38 2.33 8.59
N THR A 28 0.79 2.94 8.64
CA THR A 28 1.25 3.87 7.59
C THR A 28 2.34 3.20 6.77
N ILE A 29 2.25 3.28 5.44
CA ILE A 29 3.18 2.61 4.51
C ILE A 29 4.15 3.63 3.92
N ASP A 30 5.44 3.29 3.94
CA ASP A 30 6.52 4.03 3.29
C ASP A 30 6.94 3.29 2.01
N ILE A 31 6.68 3.90 0.86
CA ILE A 31 7.06 3.35 -0.45
C ILE A 31 8.27 4.08 -1.05
N PHE A 32 9.18 4.58 -0.22
CA PHE A 32 10.44 5.17 -0.67
C PHE A 32 11.48 4.10 -1.04
N HIS A 33 12.00 4.14 -2.27
CA HIS A 33 12.85 3.09 -2.84
C HIS A 33 14.16 2.83 -2.07
N GLN A 34 14.84 3.87 -1.56
CA GLN A 34 16.15 3.72 -0.91
C GLN A 34 16.11 2.86 0.36
N LYS A 35 14.95 2.79 1.03
CA LYS A 35 14.79 1.90 2.19
C LYS A 35 14.81 0.42 1.80
N ILE A 36 14.58 0.12 0.53
CA ILE A 36 14.46 -1.24 0.01
C ILE A 36 15.82 -1.79 -0.43
N SER A 37 16.73 -0.92 -0.89
CA SER A 37 18.05 -1.30 -1.37
C SER A 37 19.10 -1.51 -0.26
N THR A 38 18.77 -1.22 1.00
CA THR A 38 19.70 -1.43 2.11
C THR A 38 19.68 -2.92 2.51
N ALA A 39 20.68 -3.66 2.03
CA ALA A 39 20.83 -5.10 2.20
C ALA A 39 20.52 -5.57 3.63
N GLY A 40 19.48 -6.39 3.77
CA GLY A 40 19.13 -7.08 5.02
C GLY A 40 17.86 -6.59 5.73
N LYS A 41 17.27 -5.45 5.35
CA LYS A 41 16.06 -4.91 6.02
C LYS A 41 14.86 -4.79 5.08
N ASN A 42 14.47 -5.91 4.47
CA ASN A 42 13.26 -6.01 3.62
C ASN A 42 11.94 -5.96 4.40
N LYS A 43 11.99 -5.67 5.71
CA LYS A 43 10.82 -5.60 6.56
C LYS A 43 10.86 -4.30 7.34
N TYR A 44 9.74 -3.63 7.47
CA TYR A 44 9.65 -2.45 8.31
C TYR A 44 8.36 -2.38 9.12
N CYS A 45 8.48 -1.66 10.23
CA CYS A 45 7.38 -1.16 11.05
C CYS A 45 7.84 0.14 11.72
N CYS A 46 7.08 0.65 12.68
CA CYS A 46 7.57 1.69 13.57
C CYS A 46 8.88 1.24 14.26
N GLU A 47 9.83 2.15 14.48
CA GLU A 47 11.15 1.87 15.08
C GLU A 47 11.06 1.17 16.45
N LYS A 48 9.93 1.33 17.14
CA LYS A 48 9.67 0.78 18.47
C LYS A 48 9.18 -0.68 18.48
N HIS A 49 9.09 -1.32 17.32
CA HIS A 49 8.61 -2.69 17.21
C HIS A 49 9.78 -3.66 17.03
N SER A 50 9.68 -4.80 17.69
CA SER A 50 10.65 -5.89 17.54
C SER A 50 10.64 -6.46 16.12
N GLU A 51 11.68 -7.19 15.72
CA GLU A 51 11.78 -7.76 14.37
C GLU A 51 10.60 -8.69 14.02
N THR A 52 10.05 -9.36 15.03
CA THR A 52 8.89 -10.26 14.92
C THR A 52 7.57 -9.52 14.74
N GLU A 53 7.52 -8.23 15.05
CA GLU A 53 6.33 -7.38 14.93
C GLU A 53 6.30 -6.58 13.61
N ARG A 54 7.25 -6.83 12.71
CA ARG A 54 7.30 -6.14 11.42
C ARG A 54 6.14 -6.57 10.52
N ARG A 55 5.25 -5.62 10.23
CA ARG A 55 3.99 -5.86 9.51
C ARG A 55 4.06 -5.68 8.01
N VAL A 56 5.13 -5.06 7.50
CA VAL A 56 5.32 -4.87 6.07
C VAL A 56 6.55 -5.62 5.62
N THR A 57 6.38 -6.47 4.61
CA THR A 57 7.48 -7.14 3.90
C THR A 57 7.58 -6.57 2.49
N VAL A 58 8.78 -6.21 2.07
CA VAL A 58 9.06 -5.63 0.77
C VAL A 58 9.80 -6.64 -0.10
N THR A 59 9.29 -6.86 -1.31
CA THR A 59 9.95 -7.73 -2.30
C THR A 59 10.05 -7.02 -3.64
N ALA A 60 11.26 -7.02 -4.22
CA ALA A 60 11.47 -6.58 -5.60
C ALA A 60 11.06 -7.70 -6.56
N ARG A 61 10.30 -7.36 -7.59
CA ARG A 61 9.79 -8.29 -8.60
C ARG A 61 9.72 -7.62 -9.97
N LYS A 62 9.40 -8.39 -11.01
CA LYS A 62 9.26 -7.89 -12.38
C LYS A 62 7.95 -8.34 -12.99
N VAL A 63 7.27 -7.45 -13.72
CA VAL A 63 6.16 -7.77 -14.60
C VAL A 63 6.74 -8.22 -15.94
N ALA A 64 6.31 -9.38 -16.45
CA ALA A 64 6.80 -9.97 -17.69
C ALA A 64 8.35 -9.95 -17.83
N ASN A 65 9.07 -10.12 -16.71
CA ASN A 65 10.54 -10.05 -16.61
C ASN A 65 11.20 -8.72 -17.06
N THR A 66 10.41 -7.67 -17.34
CA THR A 66 10.91 -6.41 -17.94
C THR A 66 10.75 -5.22 -17.00
N ILE A 67 9.57 -5.03 -16.43
CA ILE A 67 9.25 -3.84 -15.63
C ILE A 67 9.40 -4.17 -14.15
N GLU A 68 10.37 -3.54 -13.49
CA GLU A 68 10.60 -3.72 -12.06
C GLU A 68 9.54 -3.01 -11.20
N TYR A 69 9.11 -3.66 -10.13
CA TYR A 69 8.24 -3.09 -9.12
C TYR A 69 8.60 -3.62 -7.73
N TYR A 70 8.11 -2.91 -6.73
CA TYR A 70 8.30 -3.24 -5.32
C TYR A 70 6.96 -3.53 -4.67
N LYS A 71 6.80 -4.76 -4.19
CA LYS A 71 5.60 -5.22 -3.48
C LYS A 71 5.79 -5.02 -1.98
N HIS A 72 4.98 -4.14 -1.40
CA HIS A 72 4.83 -3.94 0.04
C HIS A 72 3.65 -4.80 0.52
N GLU A 73 3.94 -6.01 0.95
CA GLU A 73 2.97 -6.97 1.50
C GLU A 73 2.70 -6.65 2.97
N ILE A 74 1.41 -6.57 3.32
CA ILE A 74 0.95 -6.13 4.63
C ILE A 74 0.31 -7.31 5.35
N ASN A 75 0.84 -7.64 6.53
CA ASN A 75 0.36 -8.75 7.35
C ASN A 75 -0.32 -8.23 8.62
N ASP A 76 -1.44 -8.84 9.01
CA ASP A 76 -2.14 -8.62 10.28
C ASP A 76 -2.55 -7.16 10.56
N VAL A 77 -2.95 -6.42 9.53
CA VAL A 77 -3.41 -5.03 9.65
C VAL A 77 -4.87 -4.92 9.19
N LYS A 78 -5.68 -4.25 10.00
CA LYS A 78 -7.10 -4.02 9.67
C LYS A 78 -7.25 -2.89 8.65
N SER A 79 -6.42 -1.85 8.77
CA SER A 79 -6.50 -0.70 7.88
C SER A 79 -5.18 0.07 7.72
N VAL A 80 -4.94 0.56 6.51
CA VAL A 80 -3.85 1.47 6.17
C VAL A 80 -4.36 2.91 6.30
N THR A 81 -3.75 3.71 7.17
CA THR A 81 -4.17 5.10 7.43
C THR A 81 -3.52 6.11 6.50
N ALA A 82 -2.38 5.76 5.91
CA ALA A 82 -1.68 6.62 4.96
C ALA A 82 -0.65 5.82 4.17
N ILE A 83 -0.38 6.27 2.94
CA ILE A 83 0.75 5.83 2.12
C ILE A 83 1.57 7.07 1.80
N TYR A 84 2.89 7.00 1.93
CA TYR A 84 3.78 8.12 1.65
C TYR A 84 5.09 7.66 1.02
N TYR A 85 5.81 8.61 0.42
CA TYR A 85 7.19 8.46 -0.01
C TYR A 85 8.01 9.70 0.42
N LYS A 86 9.34 9.65 0.29
CA LYS A 86 10.21 10.80 0.54
C LYS A 86 10.70 11.38 -0.77
N HIS A 87 10.60 12.70 -0.93
CA HIS A 87 11.19 13.43 -2.05
C HIS A 87 12.04 14.56 -1.47
N ASN A 88 13.36 14.56 -1.74
CA ASN A 88 14.32 15.48 -1.14
C ASN A 88 14.20 15.53 0.40
N ASN A 89 14.19 14.37 1.05
CA ASN A 89 13.97 14.18 2.50
C ASN A 89 12.61 14.65 3.05
N ASN A 90 11.76 15.26 2.22
CA ASN A 90 10.44 15.68 2.61
C ASN A 90 9.44 14.54 2.43
N ARG A 91 8.69 14.24 3.49
CA ARG A 91 7.59 13.27 3.44
C ARG A 91 6.47 13.81 2.55
N LYS A 92 6.08 13.04 1.54
CA LYS A 92 4.96 13.33 0.63
C LYS A 92 3.89 12.25 0.79
N ASN A 93 2.75 12.63 1.36
CA ASN A 93 1.60 11.73 1.44
C ASN A 93 0.95 11.60 0.06
N ILE A 94 0.52 10.38 -0.27
CA ILE A 94 -0.22 10.09 -1.49
C ILE A 94 -1.67 10.51 -1.25
N THR A 95 -2.12 11.49 -2.03
CA THR A 95 -3.51 11.97 -2.01
C THR A 95 -4.06 11.92 -3.43
N ALA A 96 -5.23 11.33 -3.62
CA ALA A 96 -5.94 11.37 -4.89
C ALA A 96 -7.26 12.12 -4.73
N THR A 97 -7.66 12.86 -5.76
CA THR A 97 -8.95 13.57 -5.77
C THR A 97 -10.12 12.60 -5.72
N THR A 98 -9.96 11.43 -6.37
CA THR A 98 -10.97 10.37 -6.46
C THR A 98 -10.34 9.00 -6.20
N GLY A 99 -11.16 8.03 -5.78
CA GLY A 99 -10.75 6.62 -5.64
C GLY A 99 -9.90 6.27 -4.41
N LEU A 100 -9.15 7.22 -3.85
CA LEU A 100 -8.28 7.00 -2.69
C LEU A 100 -8.75 7.78 -1.46
N ARG A 101 -9.45 7.11 -0.54
CA ARG A 101 -9.86 7.69 0.75
C ARG A 101 -9.27 6.88 1.89
N PHE A 102 -8.52 7.55 2.75
CA PHE A 102 -8.02 6.96 3.98
C PHE A 102 -9.05 7.11 5.10
N PRO A 103 -9.15 6.15 6.03
CA PRO A 103 -8.36 4.92 6.13
C PRO A 103 -8.81 3.86 5.10
N LEU A 104 -7.86 3.12 4.52
CA LEU A 104 -8.12 2.04 3.55
C LEU A 104 -8.27 0.71 4.29
N PRO A 105 -9.44 0.07 4.29
CA PRO A 105 -9.64 -1.22 4.94
C PRO A 105 -9.04 -2.35 4.10
N ASN A 106 -8.65 -3.45 4.75
CA ASN A 106 -8.33 -4.74 4.11
C ASN A 106 -7.28 -4.67 2.98
N VAL A 107 -6.31 -3.76 3.07
CA VAL A 107 -5.22 -3.67 2.08
C VAL A 107 -4.25 -4.81 2.32
N LYS A 108 -4.07 -5.67 1.31
CA LYS A 108 -3.16 -6.81 1.33
C LYS A 108 -1.76 -6.43 0.84
N ALA A 109 -1.68 -5.63 -0.21
CA ALA A 109 -0.41 -5.19 -0.75
C ALA A 109 -0.50 -3.82 -1.42
N VAL A 110 0.62 -3.09 -1.41
CA VAL A 110 0.85 -1.92 -2.25
C VAL A 110 2.02 -2.21 -3.17
N TYR A 111 1.82 -2.09 -4.47
CA TYR A 111 2.87 -2.24 -5.48
C TYR A 111 3.30 -0.85 -5.93
N ALA A 112 4.61 -0.60 -5.99
CA ALA A 112 5.17 0.67 -6.43
C ALA A 112 6.13 0.48 -7.62
N PHE A 113 5.93 1.29 -8.66
CA PHE A 113 6.74 1.32 -9.86
C PHE A 113 7.55 2.61 -9.92
N TYR A 114 8.79 2.51 -10.36
CA TYR A 114 9.74 3.61 -10.44
C TYR A 114 10.29 3.70 -11.86
N CYS A 115 10.59 4.91 -12.31
CA CYS A 115 11.28 5.15 -13.58
C CYS A 115 12.75 5.44 -13.32
N THR A 116 12.99 6.51 -12.56
CA THR A 116 14.32 7.00 -12.21
C THR A 116 14.32 7.46 -10.76
N GLY A 117 15.40 7.18 -10.06
CA GLY A 117 15.58 7.58 -8.66
C GLY A 117 14.60 6.87 -7.71
N ASN A 118 14.14 7.61 -6.69
CA ASN A 118 13.41 7.04 -5.56
C ASN A 118 11.91 7.38 -5.52
N ASP A 119 11.41 8.15 -6.50
CA ASP A 119 10.03 8.62 -6.52
C ASP A 119 9.12 7.65 -7.28
N PRO A 120 8.09 7.06 -6.65
CA PRO A 120 7.18 6.17 -7.33
C PRO A 120 6.33 6.94 -8.34
N LYS A 121 6.13 6.38 -9.53
CA LYS A 121 5.35 6.99 -10.63
C LYS A 121 3.97 6.37 -10.81
N LEU A 122 3.85 5.09 -10.48
CA LEU A 122 2.62 4.33 -10.56
C LEU A 122 2.54 3.42 -9.34
N ILE A 123 1.35 3.32 -8.75
CA ILE A 123 1.06 2.40 -7.65
C ILE A 123 -0.16 1.55 -7.97
N CYS A 124 -0.19 0.33 -7.45
CA CYS A 124 -1.37 -0.52 -7.41
C CYS A 124 -1.67 -0.86 -5.95
N ILE A 125 -2.92 -0.69 -5.52
CA ILE A 125 -3.39 -1.05 -4.18
C ILE A 125 -4.30 -2.26 -4.34
N LYS A 126 -3.93 -3.36 -3.68
CA LYS A 126 -4.68 -4.61 -3.69
C LYS A 126 -5.40 -4.79 -2.37
N GLU A 127 -6.72 -4.79 -2.43
CA GLU A 127 -7.61 -5.08 -1.30
C GLU A 127 -7.91 -6.59 -1.25
N GLU A 128 -8.21 -7.14 -0.07
CA GLU A 128 -8.45 -8.57 0.11
C GLU A 128 -9.88 -8.98 -0.28
N ASN A 129 -10.90 -8.17 0.05
CA ASN A 129 -12.29 -8.61 -0.06
C ASN A 129 -13.30 -7.46 -0.29
N PRO A 130 -13.90 -7.33 -1.49
CA PRO A 130 -13.54 -8.04 -2.72
C PRO A 130 -12.12 -7.69 -3.16
N SER A 131 -11.46 -8.58 -3.92
CA SER A 131 -10.14 -8.32 -4.49
C SER A 131 -10.23 -7.26 -5.60
N ILE A 132 -10.33 -6.00 -5.20
CA ILE A 132 -10.31 -4.86 -6.09
C ILE A 132 -8.89 -4.31 -6.12
N ASN A 133 -8.32 -4.30 -7.33
CA ASN A 133 -7.06 -3.63 -7.60
C ASN A 133 -7.37 -2.20 -8.06
N LYS A 134 -6.80 -1.22 -7.38
CA LYS A 134 -6.90 0.19 -7.77
C LYS A 134 -5.53 0.70 -8.16
N TRP A 135 -5.44 1.23 -9.38
CA TRP A 135 -4.21 1.77 -9.92
C TRP A 135 -4.22 3.29 -9.83
N PHE A 136 -3.11 3.89 -9.42
CA PHE A 136 -2.97 5.33 -9.34
C PHE A 136 -1.63 5.78 -9.91
N LYS A 137 -1.65 6.79 -10.76
CA LYS A 137 -0.45 7.38 -11.36
C LYS A 137 -0.17 8.76 -10.76
N GLN A 138 1.10 9.10 -10.62
CA GLN A 138 1.52 10.41 -10.13
C GLN A 138 1.14 11.49 -11.16
N ARG A 139 0.58 12.61 -10.71
CA ARG A 139 0.40 13.83 -11.54
C ARG A 139 1.49 14.84 -11.22
N LYS A 140 1.20 16.13 -11.33
CA LYS A 140 2.11 17.18 -10.89
C LYS A 140 2.15 17.20 -9.35
N SER A 141 3.35 17.25 -8.77
CA SER A 141 3.57 17.25 -7.32
C SER A 141 3.14 15.95 -6.62
N ASN A 142 2.29 16.04 -5.60
CA ASN A 142 1.87 14.98 -4.69
C ASN A 142 0.43 14.49 -4.93
N THR A 143 -0.21 14.98 -5.99
CA THR A 143 -1.56 14.55 -6.37
C THR A 143 -1.48 13.32 -7.26
N TRP A 144 -2.36 12.36 -7.01
CA TRP A 144 -2.47 11.10 -7.73
C TRP A 144 -3.82 11.02 -8.44
N GLU A 145 -3.83 10.33 -9.58
CA GLU A 145 -5.03 10.09 -10.36
C GLU A 145 -5.23 8.60 -10.58
N GLU A 146 -6.47 8.15 -10.47
CA GLU A 146 -6.85 6.78 -10.75
C GLU A 146 -6.62 6.42 -12.22
N VAL A 147 -6.11 5.22 -12.46
CA VAL A 147 -5.86 4.67 -13.79
C VAL A 147 -6.90 3.60 -14.06
N PHE A 148 -7.72 3.85 -15.08
CA PHE A 148 -8.73 2.90 -15.53
C PHE A 148 -8.15 1.97 -16.61
N GLY A 149 -8.73 0.77 -16.72
CA GLY A 149 -8.42 -0.19 -17.77
C GLY A 149 -7.28 -1.17 -17.45
N ILE A 150 -6.71 -1.15 -16.24
CA ILE A 150 -5.81 -2.18 -15.74
C ILE A 150 -6.50 -2.86 -14.56
N SER A 151 -6.93 -4.11 -14.73
CA SER A 151 -7.76 -4.80 -13.73
C SER A 151 -6.92 -5.75 -12.87
N ASN A 152 -5.93 -6.41 -13.47
CA ASN A 152 -5.05 -7.30 -12.71
C ASN A 152 -4.00 -6.52 -11.91
N ASP A 153 -3.54 -7.16 -10.83
CA ASP A 153 -2.36 -6.70 -10.11
C ASP A 153 -1.07 -7.15 -10.81
N PRO A 154 0.09 -6.54 -10.48
CA PRO A 154 1.35 -6.82 -11.15
C PRO A 154 1.79 -8.29 -11.16
N GLU A 155 1.36 -9.11 -10.19
CA GLU A 155 1.73 -10.53 -10.11
C GLU A 155 0.93 -11.38 -11.12
N ASN A 156 -0.20 -10.88 -11.59
CA ASN A 156 -1.10 -11.56 -12.51
C ASN A 156 -0.88 -11.14 -13.99
N ILE A 157 -0.06 -10.12 -14.24
CA ILE A 157 0.38 -9.73 -15.59
C ILE A 157 1.64 -10.55 -15.94
N LYS A 158 1.43 -11.83 -16.28
CA LYS A 158 2.51 -12.83 -16.38
C LYS A 158 3.38 -12.69 -17.62
N SER A 159 2.78 -12.39 -18.76
CA SER A 159 3.47 -12.45 -20.04
C SER A 159 2.91 -11.46 -21.05
N CYS A 160 3.73 -11.14 -22.04
CA CYS A 160 3.33 -10.40 -23.22
C CYS A 160 2.34 -11.15 -24.13
N LYS A 161 2.11 -12.44 -23.92
CA LYS A 161 1.28 -13.28 -24.80
C LYS A 161 -0.13 -13.49 -24.24
N ASP A 162 -0.25 -13.72 -22.94
CA ASP A 162 -1.52 -14.14 -22.33
C ASP A 162 -2.38 -12.95 -21.90
N ASN A 163 -1.76 -11.81 -21.58
CA ASN A 163 -2.43 -10.59 -21.12
C ASN A 163 -1.80 -9.35 -21.80
N SER A 164 -1.59 -9.42 -23.12
CA SER A 164 -0.93 -8.37 -23.89
C SER A 164 -1.58 -7.01 -23.68
N GLU A 165 -2.92 -6.92 -23.72
CA GLU A 165 -3.64 -5.65 -23.60
C GLU A 165 -3.38 -4.93 -22.27
N GLU A 166 -3.37 -5.64 -21.14
CA GLU A 166 -3.12 -5.03 -19.84
C GLU A 166 -1.66 -4.65 -19.66
N PHE A 167 -0.74 -5.47 -20.17
CA PHE A 167 0.67 -5.14 -20.19
C PHE A 167 0.93 -3.89 -21.05
N ASP A 168 0.34 -3.80 -22.23
CA ASP A 168 0.48 -2.65 -23.13
C ASP A 168 -0.13 -1.38 -22.52
N ARG A 169 -1.24 -1.50 -21.80
CA ARG A 169 -1.80 -0.39 -21.01
C ARG A 169 -0.86 0.04 -19.88
N LEU A 170 -0.28 -0.90 -19.15
CA LEU A 170 0.71 -0.63 -18.10
C LEU A 170 1.92 0.11 -18.68
N VAL A 171 2.49 -0.39 -19.79
CA VAL A 171 3.60 0.24 -20.52
C VAL A 171 3.20 1.65 -20.98
N THR A 172 2.03 1.81 -21.59
CA THR A 172 1.52 3.11 -22.07
C THR A 172 1.41 4.14 -20.95
N VAL A 173 1.00 3.71 -19.74
CA VAL A 173 0.94 4.60 -18.57
C VAL A 173 2.34 4.96 -18.10
N LEU A 174 3.26 4.00 -18.04
CA LEU A 174 4.63 4.21 -17.56
C LEU A 174 5.46 5.08 -18.52
N GLN A 175 5.36 4.87 -19.83
CA GLN A 175 6.10 5.64 -20.85
C GLN A 175 5.82 7.15 -20.82
N ARG A 176 4.71 7.59 -20.20
CA ARG A 176 4.40 9.02 -20.02
C ARG A 176 5.26 9.70 -18.97
N PHE A 177 6.00 8.94 -18.17
CA PHE A 177 6.89 9.45 -17.14
C PHE A 177 8.32 9.50 -17.62
N THR A 178 9.02 10.58 -17.27
CA THR A 178 10.44 10.75 -17.60
C THR A 178 11.29 9.63 -16.98
N GLY A 179 12.09 8.97 -17.82
CA GLY A 179 12.94 7.83 -17.46
C GLY A 179 12.30 6.45 -17.66
N CYS A 180 11.02 6.38 -18.04
CA CYS A 180 10.32 5.13 -18.35
C CYS A 180 10.10 4.91 -19.86
N GLU A 181 10.70 5.73 -20.72
CA GLU A 181 10.49 5.72 -22.18
C GLU A 181 11.02 4.44 -22.84
N ASN A 182 11.95 3.75 -22.17
CA ASN A 182 12.60 2.55 -22.68
C ASN A 182 11.74 1.28 -22.58
N TYR A 183 10.64 1.31 -21.81
CA TYR A 183 9.72 0.19 -21.78
C TYR A 183 9.05 0.04 -23.14
N LYS A 184 9.04 -1.17 -23.68
CA LYS A 184 8.43 -1.45 -24.99
C LYS A 184 7.12 -2.19 -24.77
N ALA A 185 6.14 -1.84 -25.59
CA ALA A 185 4.95 -2.68 -25.75
C ALA A 185 5.39 -4.07 -26.21
N CYS A 186 4.53 -5.06 -26.00
CA CYS A 186 4.80 -6.38 -26.53
C CYS A 186 4.95 -6.23 -28.04
N ALA A 187 6.14 -6.53 -28.58
CA ALA A 187 6.25 -6.73 -30.01
C ALA A 187 5.26 -7.86 -30.29
N GLU A 188 4.20 -7.56 -31.05
CA GLU A 188 3.38 -8.60 -31.65
C GLU A 188 4.42 -9.55 -32.23
N THR A 189 4.43 -10.79 -31.72
CA THR A 189 5.28 -11.80 -32.30
C THR A 189 4.71 -11.92 -33.68
N SER A 190 5.28 -11.17 -34.63
CA SER A 190 4.93 -11.17 -36.04
C SER A 190 5.02 -12.64 -36.35
N SER A 191 3.84 -13.27 -36.41
CA SER A 191 3.71 -14.70 -36.51
C SER A 191 4.55 -15.01 -37.71
N SER A 192 5.73 -15.58 -37.47
CA SER A 192 6.69 -15.86 -38.51
C SER A 192 5.94 -16.84 -39.36
N SER A 193 5.33 -16.33 -40.43
CA SER A 193 4.72 -17.13 -41.47
C SER A 193 5.89 -17.86 -42.06
N SER A 194 6.21 -18.99 -41.43
CA SER A 194 7.12 -19.97 -41.93
C SER A 194 6.71 -20.16 -43.38
N PRO A 195 7.58 -19.85 -44.36
CA PRO A 195 7.24 -20.05 -45.75
C PRO A 195 6.80 -21.51 -45.86
N GLU A 196 5.55 -21.68 -46.28
CA GLU A 196 4.95 -22.96 -46.60
C GLU A 196 5.95 -23.69 -47.52
N PRO A 197 6.54 -24.83 -47.09
CA PRO A 197 7.42 -25.59 -47.95
C PRO A 197 6.60 -26.02 -49.16
N GLY A 198 6.89 -25.41 -50.30
CA GLY A 198 6.26 -25.73 -51.57
C GLY A 198 6.27 -27.24 -51.77
N ALA A 199 5.09 -27.77 -52.08
CA ALA A 199 4.86 -29.16 -52.40
C ALA A 199 5.87 -29.66 -53.44
N GLY A 200 6.72 -30.59 -53.02
CA GLY A 200 7.68 -31.30 -53.87
C GLY A 200 7.67 -32.78 -53.54
N GLN A 201 6.78 -33.50 -54.22
CA GLN A 201 6.79 -34.94 -54.55
C GLN A 201 6.89 -36.00 -53.45
N ALA A 202 5.86 -36.83 -53.44
CA ALA A 202 5.83 -38.17 -52.85
C ALA A 202 6.83 -39.12 -53.53
N GLU A 203 7.37 -40.06 -52.74
CA GLU A 203 7.28 -41.50 -53.01
C GLU A 203 7.64 -42.35 -51.77
N PRO A 204 7.20 -43.62 -51.73
CA PRO A 204 7.00 -44.41 -50.51
C PRO A 204 8.10 -45.43 -50.25
N GLY A 205 8.42 -45.68 -48.97
CA GLY A 205 9.46 -46.65 -48.61
C GLY A 205 9.44 -47.10 -47.15
N LYS A 206 8.49 -47.99 -46.84
CA LYS A 206 8.53 -49.12 -45.90
C LYS A 206 9.90 -49.36 -45.22
N THR A 207 9.94 -49.56 -43.90
CA THR A 207 10.42 -50.79 -43.21
C THR A 207 10.24 -50.67 -41.69
N ALA A 208 9.68 -51.73 -41.11
CA ALA A 208 9.44 -51.94 -39.69
C ALA A 208 10.72 -52.19 -38.89
N SER A 209 10.71 -51.88 -37.59
CA SER A 209 11.32 -52.76 -36.59
C SER A 209 10.69 -52.50 -35.23
N GLU A 210 10.02 -53.52 -34.73
CA GLU A 210 9.68 -53.74 -33.33
C GLU A 210 10.96 -53.84 -32.47
N GLY A 211 10.81 -53.57 -31.17
CA GLY A 211 11.83 -53.86 -30.16
C GLY A 211 11.47 -53.30 -28.78
N PRO A 212 11.08 -54.14 -27.81
CA PRO A 212 10.65 -53.73 -26.48
C PRO A 212 11.85 -53.64 -25.52
N SER A 213 11.80 -52.72 -24.55
CA SER A 213 12.65 -52.83 -23.37
C SER A 213 11.92 -52.34 -22.12
N ALA A 214 11.52 -53.33 -21.33
CA ALA A 214 11.10 -53.18 -19.95
C ALA A 214 12.34 -52.85 -19.10
N GLY A 215 12.21 -51.86 -18.21
CA GLY A 215 13.24 -51.48 -17.26
C GLY A 215 12.61 -51.06 -15.94
N HIS A 216 12.46 -52.06 -15.06
CA HIS A 216 12.00 -51.99 -13.68
C HIS A 216 13.17 -51.55 -12.76
N GLY A 217 12.87 -50.80 -11.71
CA GLY A 217 13.81 -50.39 -10.64
C GLY A 217 13.20 -49.26 -9.82
N ASP A 218 12.41 -49.53 -8.77
CA ASP A 218 12.78 -50.03 -7.44
C ASP A 218 13.54 -49.00 -6.58
N ARG A 219 12.81 -48.52 -5.56
CA ARG A 219 13.21 -48.40 -4.15
C ARG A 219 14.30 -47.41 -3.75
N GLY A 220 13.86 -46.42 -2.98
CA GLY A 220 14.72 -45.56 -2.16
C GLY A 220 13.93 -44.95 -1.00
N GLU A 221 13.52 -45.79 -0.04
CA GLU A 221 13.27 -45.39 1.35
C GLU A 221 14.59 -44.87 1.94
N GLY A 222 14.59 -43.61 2.37
CA GLY A 222 15.75 -42.96 2.98
C GLY A 222 15.30 -42.08 4.14
N ALA A 223 15.57 -42.58 5.34
CA ALA A 223 15.19 -42.08 6.65
C ALA A 223 15.56 -40.61 6.95
N ASP A 224 14.73 -40.01 7.81
CA ASP A 224 15.10 -38.89 8.68
C ASP A 224 16.42 -39.15 9.43
N PRO A 225 17.18 -38.09 9.72
CA PRO A 225 17.47 -37.90 11.13
C PRO A 225 17.28 -36.45 11.60
N ALA A 226 16.57 -36.36 12.72
CA ALA A 226 16.61 -35.25 13.64
C ALA A 226 18.06 -34.90 14.02
N SER A 227 18.38 -33.60 14.00
CA SER A 227 19.50 -33.04 14.75
C SER A 227 19.19 -31.59 15.10
N SER A 228 18.72 -31.40 16.33
CA SER A 228 18.67 -30.11 17.03
C SER A 228 20.05 -29.82 17.67
N PRO A 229 20.32 -28.63 18.26
CA PRO A 229 21.51 -27.85 17.99
C PRO A 229 22.54 -27.89 19.13
N PRO A 230 23.73 -27.30 18.94
CA PRO A 230 24.19 -26.36 19.96
C PRO A 230 24.94 -25.16 19.35
N GLY A 231 24.81 -23.99 19.98
CA GLY A 231 25.65 -22.85 19.57
C GLY A 231 25.23 -21.50 20.12
N SER A 232 25.06 -21.40 21.44
CA SER A 232 25.09 -20.13 22.14
C SER A 232 26.45 -19.46 21.94
N VAL A 233 26.48 -18.31 21.27
CA VAL A 233 27.58 -17.34 21.39
C VAL A 233 27.00 -16.05 21.91
N ALA A 234 27.25 -15.81 23.20
CA ALA A 234 27.12 -14.53 23.86
C ALA A 234 28.34 -13.67 23.49
N SER A 235 28.10 -12.50 22.90
CA SER A 235 29.04 -11.37 22.82
C SER A 235 28.22 -10.17 22.37
N GLU A 236 28.39 -8.95 22.83
CA GLU A 236 29.08 -8.33 23.95
C GLU A 236 28.41 -6.95 24.04
N ALA A 237 28.28 -6.42 25.26
CA ALA A 237 27.81 -5.06 25.46
C ALA A 237 28.90 -4.06 25.03
N GLY A 238 28.55 -3.13 24.14
CA GLY A 238 29.08 -1.77 24.12
C GLY A 238 27.85 -0.88 24.08
N ASP A 239 27.46 -0.17 25.12
CA ASP A 239 28.16 0.83 25.94
C ASP A 239 28.76 1.99 25.13
N SER A 240 28.42 3.19 25.61
CA SER A 240 29.02 4.48 25.32
C SER A 240 28.81 5.10 23.93
N SER A 241 27.92 6.09 23.85
CA SER A 241 28.36 7.51 23.88
C SER A 241 27.17 8.45 23.74
N ASP A 242 26.84 9.07 24.87
CA ASP A 242 26.14 10.34 24.93
C ASP A 242 26.90 11.41 24.12
N SER A 243 26.15 12.24 23.40
CA SER A 243 26.64 13.54 22.94
C SER A 243 25.52 14.54 23.08
N GLU A 244 25.40 14.98 24.33
CA GLU A 244 24.88 16.26 24.73
C GLU A 244 25.79 17.37 24.15
N SER A 245 25.21 18.31 23.40
CA SER A 245 25.77 19.66 23.27
C SER A 245 24.68 20.63 22.81
N THR A 246 24.13 21.31 23.82
CA THR A 246 23.93 22.76 23.93
C THR A 246 23.77 23.63 22.68
N ASP A 247 22.58 24.21 22.59
CA ASP A 247 22.29 25.63 22.84
C ASP A 247 22.75 26.72 21.86
N GLY A 248 21.84 27.68 21.67
CA GLY A 248 22.13 29.05 21.26
C GLY A 248 22.11 29.36 19.76
N THR A 249 21.03 29.98 19.28
CA THR A 249 21.10 31.37 18.76
C THR A 249 19.71 31.94 18.51
N THR A 250 19.36 32.87 19.39
CA THR A 250 18.31 33.89 19.26
C THR A 250 18.77 35.02 18.34
N SER A 251 17.91 35.43 17.40
CA SER A 251 17.72 36.79 16.83
C SER A 251 17.07 36.63 15.45
N GLN A 252 16.16 37.46 14.94
CA GLN A 252 15.71 38.78 15.35
C GLN A 252 14.35 39.02 14.65
N ALA A 253 13.51 39.83 15.28
CA ALA A 253 12.31 40.38 14.68
C ALA A 253 12.67 41.36 13.55
N GLU A 254 11.91 41.36 12.45
CA GLU A 254 11.62 42.59 11.72
C GLU A 254 10.13 42.68 11.40
N ALA A 255 9.63 43.87 11.71
CA ALA A 255 8.27 44.32 11.54
C ALA A 255 8.18 45.19 10.29
N GLY A 256 7.00 45.17 9.65
CA GLY A 256 6.63 46.03 8.53
C GLY A 256 6.03 45.17 7.42
N LYS A 257 4.89 45.49 6.81
CA LYS A 257 4.19 46.77 6.70
C LYS A 257 2.77 46.44 6.24
N ALA A 258 1.77 47.08 6.84
CA ALA A 258 0.38 46.95 6.45
C ALA A 258 0.09 47.77 5.18
N GLU A 259 -0.53 47.16 4.17
CA GLU A 259 -1.28 47.84 3.12
C GLU A 259 -2.72 47.29 3.15
N ARG A 260 -3.67 48.07 3.69
CA ARG A 260 -4.68 48.85 2.94
C ARG A 260 -5.38 48.01 1.85
N SER A 261 -6.54 47.44 2.16
CA SER A 261 -7.87 48.07 2.03
C SER A 261 -8.26 48.33 0.56
N THR A 262 -9.03 47.42 -0.01
CA THR A 262 -9.96 47.74 -1.10
C THR A 262 -11.27 46.99 -0.84
N LEU A 263 -12.21 47.74 -0.28
CA LEU A 263 -13.61 47.40 -0.08
C LEU A 263 -14.29 47.40 -1.46
N LEU A 264 -14.69 46.22 -1.95
CA LEU A 264 -15.66 46.12 -3.04
C LEU A 264 -17.05 45.95 -2.44
N LEU A 265 -17.83 47.04 -2.50
CA LEU A 265 -19.28 47.01 -2.29
C LEU A 265 -19.93 46.16 -3.38
N LEU A 266 -20.76 45.20 -2.98
CA LEU A 266 -21.78 44.60 -3.84
C LEU A 266 -23.17 44.86 -3.24
N PRO A 267 -24.17 45.19 -4.08
CA PRO A 267 -25.48 45.66 -3.63
C PRO A 267 -26.33 44.54 -3.03
N ALA A 268 -26.99 44.90 -1.93
CA ALA A 268 -27.98 44.10 -1.23
C ALA A 268 -29.30 44.06 -2.02
N SER A 269 -29.70 42.86 -2.42
CA SER A 269 -31.11 42.52 -2.63
C SER A 269 -31.20 41.01 -2.81
N MET A 270 -31.75 40.32 -1.80
CA MET A 270 -32.72 39.23 -1.98
C MET A 270 -33.32 38.92 -0.60
N ALA A 271 -34.56 39.37 -0.43
CA ALA A 271 -35.43 39.02 0.67
C ALA A 271 -35.83 37.55 0.54
N GLY A 272 -35.47 36.73 1.54
CA GLY A 272 -35.87 35.33 1.65
C GLY A 272 -36.19 35.01 3.10
N LYS A 273 -37.44 34.63 3.35
CA LYS A 273 -38.07 34.48 4.67
C LYS A 273 -37.36 33.46 5.54
N ILE A 274 -37.02 33.84 6.77
CA ILE A 274 -36.60 32.92 7.83
C ILE A 274 -37.86 32.39 8.52
N LEU A 275 -38.09 31.09 8.41
CA LEU A 275 -39.09 30.37 9.20
C LEU A 275 -38.58 30.28 10.65
N SER A 276 -39.20 31.06 11.53
CA SER A 276 -39.05 31.01 12.98
C SER A 276 -39.68 29.72 13.52
N GLY A 277 -38.85 28.71 13.76
CA GLY A 277 -39.21 27.52 14.53
C GLY A 277 -38.90 27.73 16.02
N VAL A 278 -39.95 27.76 16.82
CA VAL A 278 -39.96 27.85 18.28
C VAL A 278 -39.24 26.65 18.91
N PHE A 279 -38.18 26.91 19.68
CA PHE A 279 -37.84 26.11 20.86
C PHE A 279 -37.58 27.08 22.02
N GLY A 280 -38.67 27.44 22.70
CA GLY A 280 -38.61 27.99 24.03
C GLY A 280 -38.44 26.87 25.06
N GLY A 281 -37.65 27.13 26.09
CA GLY A 281 -37.82 26.47 27.38
C GLY A 281 -36.55 25.89 28.00
N SER A 282 -36.06 26.60 29.02
CA SER A 282 -35.20 26.14 30.11
C SER A 282 -33.72 25.97 29.74
N GLY A 283 -32.77 26.74 30.26
CA GLY A 283 -32.68 27.37 31.57
C GLY A 283 -31.35 26.96 32.20
N ALA A 284 -30.41 27.89 32.28
CA ALA A 284 -29.26 27.90 33.19
C ALA A 284 -28.44 26.59 33.35
N VAL A 285 -27.72 26.17 32.29
CA VAL A 285 -26.49 25.35 32.44
C VAL A 285 -25.33 26.00 31.67
N GLY A 286 -25.22 27.32 31.78
CA GLY A 286 -24.12 28.09 31.22
C GLY A 286 -22.95 28.17 32.20
N LEU A 287 -21.74 27.90 31.70
CA LEU A 287 -20.41 28.19 32.26
C LEU A 287 -19.63 27.05 32.96
N ALA A 288 -20.25 25.99 33.50
CA ALA A 288 -19.48 24.86 34.04
C ALA A 288 -19.06 23.81 32.99
N GLY A 289 -19.83 23.66 31.89
CA GLY A 289 -19.56 22.66 30.86
C GLY A 289 -18.40 22.98 29.91
N TYR A 290 -17.99 24.24 29.80
CA TYR A 290 -16.94 24.64 28.85
C TYR A 290 -15.52 24.27 29.32
N HIS A 291 -15.32 24.05 30.63
CA HIS A 291 -14.01 23.68 31.16
C HIS A 291 -13.70 22.17 31.03
N LEU A 292 -14.73 21.32 30.90
CA LEU A 292 -14.53 19.89 30.63
C LEU A 292 -14.16 19.62 29.16
N TYR A 293 -14.65 20.45 28.23
CA TYR A 293 -14.43 20.27 26.79
C TYR A 293 -13.01 20.65 26.33
N LYS A 294 -12.26 21.43 27.12
CA LYS A 294 -10.88 21.83 26.75
C LYS A 294 -9.81 20.81 27.11
N ASN A 295 -10.11 19.79 27.92
CA ASN A 295 -9.11 18.80 28.34
C ASN A 295 -9.16 17.47 27.56
N SER A 296 -10.16 17.28 26.68
CA SER A 296 -10.18 16.19 25.71
C SER A 296 -9.30 16.56 24.51
N ARG A 297 -8.02 16.19 24.58
CA ARG A 297 -7.08 16.18 23.45
C ARG A 297 -7.46 15.11 22.43
N ASP A 298 -8.63 15.20 21.82
CA ASP A 298 -9.02 14.31 20.73
C ASP A 298 -9.05 15.09 19.40
N PRO A 299 -8.00 15.00 18.56
CA PRO A 299 -7.81 15.86 17.40
C PRO A 299 -8.71 15.53 16.19
N TRP A 300 -9.69 14.62 16.33
CA TRP A 300 -10.40 14.05 15.19
C TRP A 300 -11.78 14.67 14.89
N VAL A 301 -12.26 15.65 15.67
CA VAL A 301 -13.62 16.21 15.50
C VAL A 301 -13.61 17.67 15.08
N ARG A 302 -13.04 17.99 13.91
CA ARG A 302 -13.31 19.26 13.21
C ARG A 302 -13.18 19.08 11.70
N GLN A 303 -14.18 18.47 11.08
CA GLN A 303 -14.54 18.72 9.68
C GLN A 303 -15.82 17.95 9.34
N ILE A 304 -16.96 18.62 9.47
CA ILE A 304 -18.14 18.44 8.61
C ILE A 304 -18.62 19.85 8.27
#